data_AF-A0A954W4S4-F1
#
_entry.id   AF-A0A954W4S4-F1
#
_cell.length_a   1.000
_cell.length_b   1.000
_cell.length_c   1.000
_cell.angle_alpha   90.00
_cell.angle_beta   90.00
_cell.angle_gamma   90.00
#
_symmetry.space_group_name_H-M   'P 1'
#
loop_
_entity.id
_entity.type
_entity.pdbx_description
1 polymer ?
#
loop_
_entity_poly.entity_id
_entity_poly.type
_entity_poly.pdbx_seq_one_letter_code
_entity_poly.pdbx_strand_id
1 'polypeptide(L)'
;VAEATRAARDADLVLLVVDGPLRESEFSLLARLADMEKRIVVCLNKADWYDQRERDRLLGQIRGQVHEFVTSDDVVAVRAEPVDRTRIRLTADGQEIEETVAAPADIRALADRMLSVVRRDGRDLLMANLLLQSRGLVEDARREVRESLDRRAREIVDRYMWSAGGAAALSPLPLLDLAA
;
A
#
# COMPACT_ATOMS: atom_id res chain seq x y z
N VAL A 1 2.24 3.91 -8.91
CA VAL A 1 3.31 3.18 -8.17
C VAL A 1 3.64 3.83 -6.85
N ALA A 2 4.12 5.09 -6.81
CA ALA A 2 4.57 5.73 -5.55
C ALA A 2 3.51 5.82 -4.45
N GLU A 3 2.24 6.09 -4.80
CA GLU A 3 1.13 6.15 -3.85
C GLU A 3 0.79 4.77 -3.25
N ALA A 4 0.70 3.74 -4.09
CA ALA A 4 0.49 2.35 -3.64
C ALA A 4 1.62 1.85 -2.75
N THR A 5 2.88 2.13 -3.08
CA THR A 5 4.03 1.77 -2.24
C THR A 5 4.02 2.51 -0.91
N ARG A 6 3.59 3.78 -0.88
CA ARG A 6 3.46 4.55 0.37
C ARG A 6 2.36 3.99 1.27
N ALA A 7 1.18 3.69 0.70
CA ALA A 7 0.07 3.09 1.43
C ALA A 7 0.40 1.68 1.95
N ALA A 8 1.21 0.91 1.20
CA ALA A 8 1.61 -0.44 1.60
C ALA A 8 2.58 -0.48 2.79
N ARG A 9 3.21 0.65 3.18
CA ARG A 9 4.16 0.69 4.31
C ARG A 9 3.52 0.19 5.61
N ASP A 10 2.26 0.55 5.84
CA ASP A 10 1.54 0.25 7.09
C ASP A 10 0.61 -0.97 6.96
N ALA A 11 0.58 -1.62 5.79
CA ALA A 11 -0.26 -2.80 5.55
C ALA A 11 0.48 -4.10 5.88
N ASP A 12 -0.23 -5.07 6.47
CA ASP A 12 0.29 -6.43 6.73
C ASP A 12 0.03 -7.39 5.58
N LEU A 13 -0.95 -7.06 4.74
CA LEU A 13 -1.38 -7.82 3.57
C LEU A 13 -1.70 -6.85 2.43
N VAL A 14 -1.15 -7.10 1.25
CA VAL A 14 -1.41 -6.32 0.04
C VAL A 14 -2.21 -7.17 -0.95
N LEU A 15 -3.34 -6.64 -1.41
CA LEU A 15 -4.13 -7.25 -2.49
C LEU A 15 -3.73 -6.60 -3.82
N LEU A 16 -3.06 -7.34 -4.69
CA LEU A 16 -2.75 -6.91 -6.03
C LEU A 16 -3.85 -7.38 -6.99
N VAL A 17 -4.73 -6.47 -7.38
CA VAL A 17 -5.85 -6.77 -8.29
C VAL A 17 -5.42 -6.58 -9.74
N VAL A 18 -5.59 -7.61 -10.56
CA VAL A 18 -5.29 -7.61 -12.01
C VAL A 18 -6.50 -8.12 -12.78
N ASP A 19 -6.62 -7.79 -14.06
CA ASP A 19 -7.67 -8.30 -14.95
C ASP A 19 -7.12 -9.15 -16.11
N GLY A 20 -5.89 -9.64 -15.97
CA GLY A 20 -5.19 -10.42 -16.98
C GLY A 20 -3.78 -10.80 -16.55
N PRO A 21 -2.91 -11.24 -17.49
CA PRO A 21 -1.50 -11.45 -17.21
C PRO A 21 -0.85 -10.15 -16.73
N LEU A 22 0.14 -10.26 -15.84
CA LEU A 22 0.83 -9.08 -15.32
C LEU A 22 1.55 -8.35 -16.45
N ARG A 23 1.29 -7.05 -16.52
CA ARG A 23 2.05 -6.08 -17.32
C ARG A 23 3.35 -5.74 -16.61
N GLU A 24 4.31 -5.19 -17.36
CA GLU A 24 5.62 -4.80 -16.81
C GLU A 24 5.50 -3.83 -15.62
N SER A 25 4.57 -2.88 -15.68
CA SER A 25 4.31 -1.92 -14.60
C SER A 25 3.75 -2.58 -13.33
N GLU A 26 2.91 -3.60 -13.47
CA GLU A 26 2.31 -4.35 -12.37
C GLU A 26 3.34 -5.29 -11.75
N PHE A 27 4.16 -5.95 -12.58
CA PHE A 27 5.28 -6.76 -12.11
C PHE A 27 6.32 -5.92 -11.37
N SER A 28 6.66 -4.73 -11.87
CA SER A 28 7.57 -3.80 -11.21
C SER A 28 7.02 -3.31 -9.86
N LEU A 29 5.70 -3.13 -9.76
CA LEU A 29 5.05 -2.80 -8.49
C LEU A 29 5.09 -4.01 -7.53
N LEU A 30 4.80 -5.21 -8.01
CA LEU A 30 4.89 -6.45 -7.24
C LEU A 30 6.28 -6.64 -6.63
N ALA A 31 7.33 -6.51 -7.43
CA ALA A 31 8.72 -6.64 -6.97
C ALA A 31 9.04 -5.63 -5.84
N ARG A 32 8.64 -4.36 -6.01
CA ARG A 32 8.82 -3.33 -4.96
C ARG A 32 8.05 -3.61 -3.68
N LEU A 33 6.86 -4.21 -3.78
CA LEU A 33 6.06 -4.60 -2.62
C LEU A 33 6.65 -5.83 -1.92
N ALA A 34 7.21 -6.76 -2.70
CA ALA A 34 7.88 -7.95 -2.18
C ALA A 34 9.18 -7.60 -1.44
N ASP A 35 9.97 -6.64 -1.97
CA ASP A 35 11.17 -6.10 -1.30
C ASP A 35 10.87 -5.47 0.06
N MET A 36 9.63 -5.04 0.30
CA MET A 36 9.17 -4.51 1.58
C MET A 36 8.74 -5.63 2.55
N GLU A 37 9.05 -6.89 2.23
CA GLU A 37 8.68 -8.11 2.99
C GLU A 37 7.17 -8.20 3.27
N LYS A 38 6.35 -7.62 2.38
CA LYS A 38 4.89 -7.64 2.53
C LYS A 38 4.33 -8.95 2.02
N ARG A 39 3.31 -9.47 2.73
CA ARG A 39 2.51 -10.58 2.24
C ARG A 39 1.62 -10.07 1.09
N ILE A 40 1.67 -10.71 -0.06
CA ILE A 40 0.90 -10.30 -1.25
C ILE A 40 -0.05 -11.42 -1.66
N VAL A 41 -1.30 -11.07 -1.96
CA VAL A 41 -2.30 -11.94 -2.60
C VAL A 41 -2.66 -11.30 -3.94
N VAL A 42 -2.50 -12.05 -5.02
CA VAL A 42 -2.82 -11.62 -6.39
C VAL A 42 -4.23 -12.05 -6.72
N CYS A 43 -5.08 -11.08 -7.06
CA CYS A 43 -6.49 -11.28 -7.36
C CYS A 43 -6.74 -11.07 -8.85
N LEU A 44 -6.98 -12.16 -9.60
CA LEU A 44 -7.51 -12.07 -10.96
C LEU A 44 -9.00 -11.71 -10.88
N ASN A 45 -9.30 -10.43 -11.08
CA ASN A 45 -10.65 -9.90 -11.15
C ASN A 45 -11.28 -10.14 -12.53
N LYS A 46 -12.60 -9.99 -12.62
CA LYS A 46 -13.39 -10.29 -13.83
C LYS A 46 -13.29 -11.76 -14.22
N ALA A 47 -13.21 -12.67 -13.24
CA ALA A 47 -13.15 -14.11 -13.49
C ALA A 47 -14.35 -14.64 -14.29
N ASP A 48 -15.44 -13.88 -14.34
CA ASP A 48 -16.62 -14.12 -15.16
C ASP A 48 -16.41 -13.87 -16.67
N TRP A 49 -15.33 -13.23 -17.09
CA TRP A 49 -15.03 -13.06 -18.52
C TRP A 49 -14.42 -14.30 -19.15
N TYR A 50 -14.06 -15.28 -18.34
CA TYR A 50 -13.32 -16.47 -18.77
C TYR A 50 -14.14 -17.73 -18.51
N ASP A 51 -14.08 -18.67 -19.45
CA ASP A 51 -14.53 -20.02 -19.15
C ASP A 51 -13.56 -20.72 -18.17
N GLN A 52 -13.93 -21.92 -17.70
CA GLN A 52 -13.10 -22.65 -16.74
C GLN A 52 -11.68 -22.91 -17.26
N ARG A 53 -11.54 -23.29 -18.54
CA ARG A 53 -10.24 -23.66 -19.13
C ARG A 53 -9.37 -22.42 -19.34
N GLU A 54 -9.94 -21.33 -19.81
CA GLU A 54 -9.28 -20.05 -19.98
C GLU A 54 -8.82 -19.49 -18.64
N ARG A 55 -9.68 -19.55 -17.62
CA ARG A 55 -9.36 -19.13 -16.26
C ARG A 55 -8.19 -19.93 -15.69
N ASP A 56 -8.21 -21.26 -15.84
CA ASP A 56 -7.14 -22.12 -15.32
C ASP A 56 -5.80 -21.86 -16.03
N ARG A 57 -5.83 -21.63 -17.35
CA ARG A 57 -4.65 -21.21 -18.13
C ARG A 57 -4.11 -19.87 -17.66
N LEU A 58 -4.99 -18.88 -17.49
CA LEU A 58 -4.61 -17.54 -17.08
C LEU A 58 -4.03 -17.52 -15.65
N LEU A 59 -4.65 -18.26 -14.73
CA LEU A 59 -4.11 -18.47 -13.38
C LEU A 59 -2.74 -19.16 -13.43
N GLY A 60 -2.56 -20.15 -14.29
CA GLY A 60 -1.26 -20.79 -14.51
C GLY A 60 -0.19 -19.81 -15.00
N GLN A 61 -0.54 -18.97 -15.96
CA GLN A 61 0.36 -17.93 -16.48
C GLN A 61 0.72 -16.90 -15.41
N ILE A 62 -0.27 -16.38 -14.68
CA ILE A 62 -0.05 -15.41 -13.59
C ILE A 62 0.84 -16.04 -12.52
N ARG A 63 0.56 -17.28 -12.10
CA ARG A 63 1.39 -18.02 -11.13
C ARG A 63 2.83 -18.13 -11.61
N GLY A 64 3.05 -18.43 -12.89
CA GLY A 64 4.38 -18.46 -13.49
C GLY A 64 5.07 -17.10 -13.44
N GLN A 65 4.35 -16.00 -13.69
CA GLN A 65 4.91 -14.65 -13.62
C GLN A 65 5.27 -14.24 -12.19
N VAL A 66 4.52 -14.66 -11.17
CA VAL A 66 4.69 -14.17 -9.79
C VAL A 66 5.41 -15.14 -8.85
N HIS A 67 5.83 -16.32 -9.34
CA HIS A 67 6.31 -17.43 -8.50
C HIS A 67 7.50 -17.09 -7.60
N GLU A 68 8.34 -16.12 -7.99
CA GLU A 68 9.49 -15.67 -7.20
C GLU A 68 9.08 -14.90 -5.93
N PHE A 69 7.88 -14.30 -5.93
CA PHE A 69 7.43 -13.40 -4.88
C PHE A 69 6.20 -13.91 -4.13
N VAL A 70 5.36 -14.73 -4.78
CA VAL A 70 4.02 -15.08 -4.31
C VAL A 70 3.79 -16.59 -4.48
N THR A 71 3.25 -17.23 -3.44
CA THR A 71 2.92 -18.66 -3.53
C THR A 71 1.70 -18.89 -4.42
N SER A 72 1.60 -20.07 -5.05
CA SER A 72 0.47 -20.37 -5.94
C SER A 72 -0.91 -20.29 -5.27
N ASP A 73 -0.97 -20.54 -3.96
CA ASP A 73 -2.18 -20.43 -3.14
C ASP A 73 -2.62 -18.99 -2.92
N ASP A 74 -1.70 -18.03 -3.00
CA ASP A 74 -1.98 -16.60 -2.89
C ASP A 74 -2.41 -15.98 -4.24
N VAL A 75 -2.59 -16.79 -5.28
CA VAL A 75 -3.15 -16.35 -6.57
C VAL A 75 -4.59 -16.88 -6.70
N VAL A 76 -5.55 -15.96 -6.59
CA VAL A 76 -6.98 -16.28 -6.52
C VAL A 76 -7.77 -15.58 -7.64
N ALA A 77 -8.80 -16.25 -8.16
CA ALA A 77 -9.75 -15.65 -9.08
C ALA A 77 -10.96 -15.09 -8.31
N VAL A 78 -11.40 -13.89 -8.67
CA VAL A 78 -12.51 -13.20 -8.03
C VAL A 78 -13.42 -12.52 -9.07
N ARG A 79 -14.67 -12.29 -8.66
CA ARG A 79 -15.59 -11.36 -9.31
C ARG A 79 -15.98 -10.30 -8.27
N ALA A 80 -15.38 -9.13 -8.36
CA ALA A 80 -15.62 -8.08 -7.36
C ALA A 80 -16.96 -7.36 -7.52
N GLU A 81 -17.57 -7.39 -8.71
CA GLU A 81 -18.80 -6.67 -9.03
C GLU A 81 -19.88 -7.62 -9.58
N PRO A 82 -21.17 -7.41 -9.25
CA PRO A 82 -22.27 -8.11 -9.92
C PRO A 82 -22.30 -7.79 -11.42
N VAL A 83 -22.67 -8.77 -12.25
CA VAL A 83 -22.71 -8.60 -13.71
C VAL A 83 -23.98 -9.20 -14.27
N ASP A 84 -24.62 -8.46 -15.15
CA ASP A 84 -25.77 -8.93 -15.91
C ASP A 84 -25.28 -9.72 -17.13
N ARG A 85 -25.72 -10.96 -17.27
CA ARG A 85 -25.38 -11.83 -18.40
C ARG A 85 -26.62 -12.15 -19.21
N THR A 86 -26.57 -11.90 -20.50
CA THR A 86 -27.59 -12.39 -21.44
C THR A 86 -27.41 -13.89 -21.65
N ARG A 87 -28.43 -14.67 -21.32
CA ARG A 87 -28.49 -16.11 -21.56
C ARG A 87 -29.61 -16.40 -22.54
N ILE A 88 -29.32 -17.17 -23.58
CA ILE A 88 -30.33 -17.68 -24.49
C ILE A 88 -30.97 -18.91 -23.85
N ARG A 89 -32.28 -18.88 -23.64
CA ARG A 89 -33.09 -20.00 -23.15
C ARG A 89 -33.95 -20.51 -24.30
N LEU A 90 -33.77 -21.77 -24.68
CA LEU A 90 -34.73 -22.47 -25.55
C LEU A 90 -35.96 -22.86 -24.72
N THR A 91 -37.15 -22.46 -25.20
CA THR A 91 -38.42 -22.96 -24.67
C THR A 91 -38.72 -24.35 -25.19
N ALA A 92 -39.67 -25.05 -24.56
CA ALA A 92 -40.14 -26.36 -25.01
C ALA A 92 -40.70 -26.33 -26.45
N ASP A 93 -41.15 -25.16 -26.91
CA ASP A 93 -41.68 -24.92 -28.25
C ASP A 93 -40.59 -24.55 -29.27
N GLY A 94 -39.30 -24.58 -28.87
CA GLY A 94 -38.17 -24.31 -29.74
C GLY A 94 -37.88 -22.83 -30.02
N GLN A 95 -38.51 -21.90 -29.29
CA GLN A 95 -38.19 -20.48 -29.40
C GLN A 95 -37.00 -20.12 -28.52
N GLU A 96 -36.10 -19.30 -29.05
CA GLU A 96 -35.00 -18.69 -28.29
C GLU A 96 -35.49 -17.42 -27.62
N ILE A 97 -35.40 -17.37 -26.28
CA ILE A 97 -35.67 -16.18 -25.49
C ILE A 97 -34.35 -15.70 -24.90
N GLU A 98 -33.98 -14.47 -25.19
CA GLU A 98 -32.90 -13.78 -24.48
C GLU A 98 -33.38 -13.38 -23.07
N GLU A 99 -32.71 -13.89 -22.05
CA GLU A 99 -32.99 -13.59 -20.65
C GLU A 99 -31.74 -13.02 -20.00
N THR A 100 -31.87 -11.83 -19.40
CA THR A 100 -30.79 -11.23 -18.62
C THR A 100 -30.80 -11.81 -17.22
N VAL A 101 -29.71 -12.48 -16.84
CA VAL A 101 -29.53 -13.08 -15.52
C VAL A 101 -28.40 -12.36 -14.77
N ALA A 102 -28.71 -11.82 -13.60
CA ALA A 102 -27.72 -11.20 -12.73
C ALA A 102 -26.85 -12.27 -12.06
N ALA A 103 -25.53 -12.17 -12.24
CA ALA A 103 -24.53 -12.95 -11.52
C ALA A 103 -23.99 -12.11 -10.34
N PRO A 104 -24.13 -12.55 -9.08
CA PRO A 104 -23.68 -11.76 -7.93
C PRO A 104 -22.16 -11.74 -7.82
N ALA A 105 -21.58 -10.72 -7.19
CA ALA A 105 -20.15 -10.71 -6.86
C ALA A 105 -19.73 -12.01 -6.15
N ASP A 106 -18.54 -12.52 -6.46
CA ASP A 106 -17.97 -13.74 -5.88
C ASP A 106 -16.50 -13.53 -5.50
N ILE A 107 -16.27 -13.26 -4.22
CA ILE A 107 -14.94 -13.04 -3.62
C ILE A 107 -14.58 -14.13 -2.60
N ARG A 108 -15.30 -15.27 -2.60
CA ARG A 108 -15.17 -16.31 -1.57
C ARG A 108 -13.75 -16.88 -1.48
N ALA A 109 -13.13 -17.15 -2.62
CA ALA A 109 -11.76 -17.65 -2.68
C ALA A 109 -10.74 -16.68 -2.03
N LEU A 110 -10.95 -15.37 -2.21
CA LEU A 110 -10.13 -14.35 -1.56
C LEU A 110 -10.39 -14.32 -0.05
N ALA A 111 -11.64 -14.34 0.39
CA ALA A 111 -11.99 -14.34 1.81
C ALA A 111 -11.42 -15.56 2.54
N ASP A 112 -11.55 -16.76 1.96
CA ASP A 112 -10.98 -18.00 2.49
C ASP A 112 -9.45 -17.92 2.57
N ARG A 113 -8.82 -17.32 1.56
CA ARG A 113 -7.37 -17.15 1.54
C ARG A 113 -6.89 -16.18 2.60
N MET A 114 -7.53 -15.02 2.72
CA MET A 114 -7.22 -14.04 3.77
C MET A 114 -7.37 -14.65 5.16
N LEU A 115 -8.44 -15.43 5.39
CA LEU A 115 -8.66 -16.11 6.66
C LEU A 115 -7.62 -17.20 6.93
N SER A 116 -7.15 -17.90 5.89
CA SER A 116 -6.02 -18.84 6.00
C SER A 116 -4.73 -18.13 6.40
N VAL A 117 -4.44 -16.97 5.80
CA VAL A 117 -3.25 -16.16 6.13
C VAL A 117 -3.32 -15.69 7.58
N VAL A 118 -4.45 -15.14 8.00
CA VAL A 118 -4.63 -14.68 9.40
C VAL A 118 -4.52 -15.83 10.40
N ARG A 119 -5.07 -17.01 10.12
CA ARG A 119 -5.00 -18.15 11.04
C ARG A 119 -3.60 -18.73 11.19
N ARG A 120 -2.81 -18.71 10.10
CA ARG A 120 -1.46 -19.31 10.09
C ARG A 120 -0.41 -18.32 10.60
N ASP A 121 -0.54 -17.06 10.21
CA ASP A 121 0.51 -16.06 10.35
C ASP A 121 0.08 -14.89 11.27
N GLY A 122 -1.14 -14.89 11.81
CA GLY A 122 -1.76 -13.72 12.45
C GLY A 122 -1.00 -13.13 13.64
N ARG A 123 -0.29 -13.95 14.43
CA ARG A 123 0.56 -13.45 15.52
C ARG A 123 1.81 -12.75 14.98
N ASP A 124 2.40 -13.30 13.92
CA ASP A 124 3.62 -12.77 13.33
C ASP A 124 3.32 -11.50 12.51
N LEU A 125 2.16 -11.46 11.84
CA LEU A 125 1.62 -10.26 11.19
C LEU A 125 1.35 -9.13 12.20
N LEU A 126 0.71 -9.44 13.34
CA LEU A 126 0.48 -8.44 14.40
C LEU A 126 1.79 -7.92 15.00
N MET A 127 2.77 -8.79 15.22
CA MET A 127 4.09 -8.39 15.73
C MET A 127 4.84 -7.53 14.72
N ALA A 128 4.80 -7.87 13.43
CA ALA A 128 5.39 -7.08 12.37
C ALA A 128 4.75 -5.68 12.28
N ASN A 129 3.42 -5.60 12.39
CA ASN A 129 2.69 -4.32 12.45
C ASN A 129 3.17 -3.46 13.62
N LEU A 130 3.15 -4.01 14.84
CA LEU A 130 3.58 -3.30 16.05
C LEU A 130 5.05 -2.85 15.97
N LEU A 131 5.93 -3.67 15.39
CA LEU A 131 7.34 -3.33 15.19
C LEU A 131 7.53 -2.19 14.17
N LEU A 132 6.83 -2.24 13.03
CA LEU A 132 6.91 -1.19 12.01
C LEU A 132 6.27 0.12 12.50
N GLN A 133 5.09 0.05 13.13
CA GLN A 133 4.40 1.19 13.71
C GLN A 133 5.23 1.84 14.84
N SER A 134 5.86 1.03 15.70
CA SER A 134 6.77 1.52 16.74
C SER A 134 7.96 2.28 16.16
N ARG A 135 8.57 1.80 15.07
CA ARG A 135 9.67 2.50 14.41
C ARG A 135 9.24 3.86 13.86
N GLY A 136 8.07 3.94 13.22
CA GLY A 136 7.49 5.20 12.73
C GLY A 136 7.24 6.20 13.87
N LEU A 137 6.58 5.73 14.95
CA LEU A 137 6.31 6.55 16.14
C LEU A 137 7.59 7.08 16.82
N VAL A 138 8.65 6.26 16.87
CA VAL A 138 9.95 6.66 17.44
C VAL A 138 10.62 7.72 16.56
N GLU A 139 10.54 7.62 15.24
CA GLU A 139 11.09 8.65 14.35
C GLU A 139 10.33 9.98 14.46
N ASP A 140 9.01 9.93 14.55
CA ASP A 140 8.18 11.14 14.71
C ASP A 140 8.41 11.81 16.06
N ALA A 141 8.48 11.04 17.15
CA ALA A 141 8.83 11.56 18.46
C ALA A 141 10.23 12.21 18.46
N ARG A 142 11.22 11.60 17.79
CA ARG A 142 12.57 12.17 17.65
C ARG A 142 12.56 13.48 16.86
N ARG A 143 11.72 13.59 15.84
CA ARG A 143 11.56 14.79 15.01
C ARG A 143 11.00 15.94 15.84
N GLU A 144 9.92 15.69 16.58
CA GLU A 144 9.26 16.69 17.41
C GLU A 144 10.17 17.20 18.55
N VAL A 145 10.92 16.30 19.19
CA VAL A 145 11.93 16.66 20.19
C VAL A 145 13.02 17.55 19.57
N ARG A 146 13.51 17.21 18.37
CA ARG A 146 14.49 18.06 17.67
C ARG A 146 13.95 19.44 17.37
N GLU A 147 12.74 19.55 16.83
CA GLU A 147 12.13 20.84 16.52
C GLU A 147 11.93 21.71 17.76
N SER A 148 11.57 21.09 18.89
CA SER A 148 11.46 21.78 20.18
C SER A 148 12.80 22.29 20.69
N LEU A 149 13.85 21.47 20.59
CA LEU A 149 15.21 21.86 20.96
C LEU A 149 15.73 23.00 20.06
N ASP A 150 15.48 22.91 18.76
CA ASP A 150 15.84 23.93 17.78
C ASP A 150 15.17 25.28 18.07
N ARG A 151 13.86 25.28 18.39
CA ARG A 151 13.13 26.50 18.77
C ARG A 151 13.74 27.13 20.02
N ARG A 152 14.00 26.33 21.06
CA ARG A 152 14.62 26.81 22.31
C ARG A 152 16.03 27.33 22.08
N ALA A 153 16.81 26.66 21.24
CA ALA A 153 18.16 27.10 20.87
C ALA A 153 18.11 28.48 20.18
N ARG A 154 17.17 28.67 19.24
CA ARG A 154 16.96 29.98 18.57
C ARG A 154 16.55 31.07 19.56
N GLU A 155 15.59 30.82 20.44
CA GLU A 155 15.18 31.79 21.47
C GLU A 155 16.34 32.21 22.39
N ILE A 156 17.20 31.25 22.78
CA ILE A 156 18.39 31.53 23.59
C ILE A 156 19.38 32.38 22.79
N VAL A 157 19.69 31.97 21.57
CA VAL A 157 20.62 32.70 20.68
C VAL A 157 20.12 34.12 20.44
N ASP A 158 18.84 34.30 20.10
CA ASP A 158 18.24 35.61 19.84
C ASP A 158 18.30 36.52 21.07
N ARG A 159 17.98 36.00 22.26
CA ARG A 159 18.06 36.77 23.51
C ARG A 159 19.49 37.23 23.80
N TYR A 160 20.48 36.35 23.64
CA TYR A 160 21.88 36.71 23.88
C TYR A 160 22.41 37.64 22.79
N MET A 161 22.01 37.47 21.52
CA MET A 161 22.33 38.40 20.43
C MET A 161 21.79 39.81 20.68
N TRP A 162 20.54 39.96 21.17
CA TRP A 162 20.00 41.27 21.56
C TRP A 162 20.76 41.89 22.73
N SER A 163 21.18 41.09 23.72
CA SER A 163 21.97 41.59 24.84
C SER A 163 23.38 42.03 24.43
N ALA A 164 24.05 41.27 23.57
CA ALA A 164 25.39 41.60 23.06
C ALA A 164 25.34 42.78 22.07
N GLY A 165 24.36 42.80 21.17
CA GLY A 165 24.12 43.89 20.22
C GLY A 165 23.68 45.19 20.90
N GLY A 166 22.84 45.10 21.94
CA GLY A 166 22.45 46.24 22.76
C GLY A 166 23.61 46.81 23.58
N ALA A 167 24.46 45.94 24.15
CA ALA A 167 25.69 46.37 24.83
C ALA A 167 26.68 47.06 23.87
N ALA A 168 26.79 46.58 22.62
CA ALA A 168 27.62 47.22 21.60
C ALA A 168 27.08 48.59 21.17
N ALA A 169 25.76 48.77 21.08
CA ALA A 169 25.13 50.04 20.69
C ALA A 169 25.16 51.12 21.80
N LEU A 170 25.14 50.73 23.07
CA LEU A 170 25.25 51.62 24.24
C LEU A 170 26.69 51.87 24.69
N SER A 171 27.66 51.16 24.10
CA SER A 171 29.06 51.33 24.41
C SER A 171 29.65 52.50 23.61
N PRO A 172 30.21 53.54 24.25
CA PRO A 172 30.85 54.67 23.55
C PRO A 172 32.23 54.32 22.97
N LEU A 173 32.52 53.05 22.71
CA LEU A 173 33.82 52.60 22.21
C LEU A 173 34.15 53.00 20.76
N PRO A 174 33.23 53.35 19.83
CA PRO A 174 33.65 53.82 18.50
C PRO A 174 34.01 55.31 18.45
N LEU A 175 33.91 56.07 19.54
CA LEU A 175 34.26 57.50 19.55
C LEU A 175 35.74 57.78 19.88
N LEU A 176 36.45 56.80 20.46
CA LEU A 176 37.86 56.98 20.83
C LEU A 176 38.85 56.67 19.70
N ASP A 177 38.41 56.06 18.60
CA ASP A 177 39.29 55.63 17.50
C ASP A 177 39.37 56.66 16.35
N LEU A 178 38.76 57.84 16.51
CA LEU A 178 38.79 58.96 15.54
C LEU A 178 39.58 60.18 16.04
N ALA A 179 40.22 60.09 17.21
CA ALA A 179 41.03 61.16 17.81
C ALA A 179 42.52 60.81 17.98
N ALA A 180 42.98 59.68 17.42
CA ALA A 180 44.39 59.26 17.39
C ALA A 180 44.96 59.37 15.97
#